data_AF-A0A6L8TW23-F1
#
_entry.id   AF-A0A6L8TW23-F1
#
_cell.length_a   1.000
_cell.length_b   1.000
_cell.length_c   1.000
_cell.angle_alpha   90.00
_cell.angle_beta   90.00
_cell.angle_gamma   90.00
#
_symmetry.space_group_name_H-M   'P 1'
#
loop_
_entity.id
_entity.type
_entity.pdbx_description
1 polymer ?
#
loop_
_entity_poly.entity_id
_entity_poly.type
_entity_poly.pdbx_seq_one_letter_code
_entity_poly.pdbx_strand_id
1 'polypeptide(L)'
;MRQKTILIHTLFILSLSAGLSQGADEKILMTVAGMDVEAGEFVRMFNKSLDPAYRIETGEYLQQFIAFKLKVADAMEHGYDTTIAFREELSGYRQQLAQTWLIDPDIKEKTLKKAYHR
;
A
#
# COMPACT_ATOMS: atom_id res chain seq x y z
N MET A 1 7.81 -39.03 -33.22
CA MET A 1 8.03 -39.02 -31.75
C MET A 1 9.01 -37.94 -31.32
N ARG A 2 10.19 -37.85 -31.95
CA ARG A 2 11.24 -36.85 -31.65
C ARG A 2 10.79 -35.39 -31.59
N GLN A 3 9.92 -34.93 -32.49
CA GLN A 3 9.39 -33.56 -32.47
C GLN A 3 8.39 -33.28 -31.33
N LYS A 4 7.60 -34.29 -30.93
CA LYS A 4 6.69 -34.18 -29.78
C LYS A 4 7.48 -34.09 -28.48
N THR A 5 8.60 -34.81 -28.39
CA THR A 5 9.53 -34.73 -27.26
C THR A 5 10.18 -33.36 -27.17
N ILE A 6 10.65 -32.79 -28.31
CA ILE A 6 11.22 -31.43 -28.35
C ILE A 6 10.19 -30.39 -27.91
N LEU A 7 8.94 -30.50 -28.39
CA LEU A 7 7.85 -29.59 -28.03
C LEU A 7 7.52 -29.62 -26.52
N ILE A 8 7.58 -30.80 -25.90
CA ILE A 8 7.36 -30.96 -24.45
C ILE A 8 8.50 -30.32 -23.65
N HIS A 9 9.75 -30.43 -24.11
CA HIS A 9 10.90 -29.83 -23.43
C HIS A 9 10.88 -28.30 -23.55
N THR A 10 10.50 -27.75 -24.71
CA THR A 10 10.34 -26.29 -24.85
C THR A 10 9.17 -25.75 -24.03
N LEU A 11 8.04 -26.47 -23.94
CA LEU A 11 6.92 -26.07 -23.09
C LEU A 11 7.28 -26.10 -21.59
N PHE A 12 8.09 -27.08 -21.17
CA PHE A 12 8.57 -27.18 -19.79
C PHE A 12 9.53 -26.03 -19.42
N ILE A 13 10.46 -25.68 -20.31
CA ILE A 13 11.38 -24.54 -20.11
C ILE A 13 10.63 -23.20 -20.01
N LEU A 14 9.59 -23.00 -20.83
CA LEU A 14 8.79 -21.76 -20.79
C LEU A 14 7.94 -21.63 -19.51
N SER A 15 7.49 -22.75 -18.94
CA SER A 15 6.76 -22.74 -17.66
C SER A 15 7.63 -22.42 -16.45
N LEU A 16 8.94 -22.67 -16.51
CA LEU A 16 9.87 -22.42 -15.41
C LEU A 16 10.24 -20.94 -15.25
N SER A 17 10.15 -20.15 -16.33
CA SER A 17 10.42 -18.70 -16.32
C SER A 17 9.29 -17.83 -15.73
N ALA A 18 8.10 -18.39 -15.47
CA ALA A 18 6.97 -17.64 -14.94
C ALA A 18 6.98 -17.44 -13.40
N GLY A 19 7.95 -18.05 -12.68
CA GLY A 19 7.91 -18.16 -11.22
C GLY A 19 8.79 -17.21 -10.41
N LEU A 20 9.57 -16.31 -11.03
CA LEU A 20 10.62 -15.54 -10.33
C LEU A 20 10.61 -14.02 -10.59
N SER A 21 9.45 -13.42 -10.90
CA SER A 21 9.35 -11.97 -10.98
C SER A 21 8.87 -11.40 -9.65
N GLN A 22 9.79 -10.99 -8.77
CA GLN A 22 9.47 -10.02 -7.73
C GLN A 22 9.56 -8.64 -8.38
N GLY A 23 8.46 -7.88 -8.35
CA GLY A 23 8.47 -6.50 -8.80
C GLY A 23 9.48 -5.68 -8.01
N ALA A 24 10.02 -4.61 -8.60
CA ALA A 24 10.93 -3.71 -7.88
C ALA A 24 10.30 -3.18 -6.56
N ASP A 25 8.97 -3.06 -6.53
CA ASP A 25 8.19 -2.64 -5.37
C ASP A 25 8.17 -3.67 -4.24
N GLU A 26 8.17 -4.97 -4.55
CA GLU A 26 8.04 -6.08 -3.59
C GLU A 26 9.37 -6.45 -2.95
N LYS A 27 10.47 -5.91 -3.48
CA LYS A 27 11.80 -6.14 -2.93
C LYS A 27 11.90 -5.54 -1.53
N ILE A 28 12.40 -6.33 -0.58
CA ILE A 28 12.72 -5.84 0.76
C ILE A 28 13.84 -4.79 0.66
N LEU A 29 13.53 -3.57 1.08
CA LEU A 29 14.43 -2.43 1.10
C LEU A 29 15.23 -2.39 2.41
N MET A 30 14.56 -2.65 3.54
CA MET A 30 15.16 -2.65 4.87
C MET A 30 14.31 -3.49 5.85
N THR A 31 14.90 -3.83 6.99
CA THR A 31 14.20 -4.48 8.12
C THR A 31 14.31 -3.57 9.34
N VAL A 32 13.18 -3.23 9.96
CA VAL A 32 13.12 -2.36 11.15
C VAL A 32 12.40 -3.10 12.27
N ALA A 33 13.06 -3.29 13.41
CA ALA A 33 12.54 -4.06 14.55
C ALA A 33 11.99 -5.45 14.16
N GLY A 34 12.70 -6.15 13.25
CA GLY A 34 12.28 -7.48 12.77
C GLY A 34 11.14 -7.49 11.76
N MET A 35 10.64 -6.32 11.35
CA MET A 35 9.64 -6.18 10.29
C MET A 35 10.30 -5.77 8.98
N ASP A 36 10.07 -6.55 7.94
CA ASP A 36 10.52 -6.23 6.59
C ASP A 36 9.69 -5.09 5.99
N VAL A 37 10.38 -4.19 5.29
CA VAL A 37 9.78 -3.05 4.58
C VAL A 37 10.08 -3.21 3.10
N GLU A 38 9.03 -3.32 2.30
CA GLU A 38 9.08 -3.32 0.85
C GLU A 38 9.49 -1.94 0.30
N ALA A 39 10.27 -1.93 -0.78
CA ALA A 39 10.66 -0.69 -1.46
C ALA A 39 9.43 0.14 -1.90
N GLY A 40 8.38 -0.55 -2.38
CA GLY A 40 7.13 0.09 -2.78
C GLY A 40 6.41 0.77 -1.61
N GLU A 41 6.46 0.21 -0.39
CA GLU A 41 5.89 0.86 0.80
C GLU A 41 6.57 2.21 1.06
N PHE A 42 7.90 2.20 1.09
CA PHE A 42 8.69 3.41 1.30
C PHE A 42 8.42 4.48 0.24
N VAL A 43 8.44 4.09 -1.04
CA VAL A 43 8.20 5.01 -2.17
C VAL A 43 6.78 5.59 -2.12
N ARG A 44 5.76 4.78 -1.84
CA ARG A 44 4.38 5.26 -1.69
C ARG A 44 4.24 6.26 -0.55
N MET A 45 4.87 6.00 0.59
CA MET A 45 4.82 6.89 1.75
C MET A 45 5.60 8.18 1.50
N PHE A 46 6.80 8.09 0.91
CA PHE A 46 7.60 9.24 0.51
C PHE A 46 6.81 10.15 -0.45
N ASN A 47 6.26 9.60 -1.52
CA ASN A 47 5.50 10.38 -2.51
C ASN A 47 4.22 11.00 -1.95
N LYS A 48 3.56 10.33 -0.98
CA LYS A 48 2.39 10.90 -0.29
C LYS A 48 2.74 12.08 0.60
N SER A 49 3.97 12.11 1.14
CA SER A 49 4.43 13.16 2.06
C SER A 49 4.90 14.44 1.37
N LEU A 50 5.07 14.43 0.05
CA LEU A 50 5.50 15.58 -0.72
C LEU A 50 4.35 16.60 -0.82
N ASP A 51 4.23 17.47 0.17
CA ASP A 51 3.61 18.77 -0.05
C ASP A 51 4.44 19.50 -1.13
N PRO A 52 3.84 19.97 -2.24
CA PRO A 52 4.57 20.71 -3.28
C PRO A 52 5.40 21.89 -2.72
N ALA A 53 5.01 22.46 -1.58
CA ALA A 53 5.71 23.56 -0.91
C ALA A 53 6.90 23.11 -0.05
N TYR A 54 6.99 21.84 0.34
CA TYR A 54 8.03 21.31 1.24
C TYR A 54 8.66 20.04 0.64
N ARG A 55 9.75 20.24 -0.11
CA ARG A 55 10.56 19.12 -0.60
C ARG A 55 11.55 18.69 0.49
N ILE A 56 11.23 17.60 1.17
CA ILE A 56 12.15 16.92 2.10
C ILE A 56 13.11 16.07 1.27
N GLU A 57 14.40 16.09 1.60
CA GLU A 57 15.37 15.21 0.96
C GLU A 57 15.09 13.74 1.31
N THR A 58 15.27 12.83 0.35
CA THR A 58 14.95 11.41 0.53
C THR A 58 15.69 10.79 1.72
N GLY A 59 16.93 11.21 1.98
CA GLY A 59 17.72 10.73 3.11
C GLY A 59 17.19 11.20 4.48
N GLU A 60 16.67 12.43 4.55
CA GLU A 60 16.03 12.94 5.77
C GLU A 60 14.69 12.21 6.01
N TYR A 61 13.89 12.05 4.96
CA TYR A 61 12.64 11.31 5.06
C TYR A 61 12.86 9.85 5.47
N LEU A 62 13.94 9.22 4.98
CA LEU A 62 14.31 7.85 5.37
C LEU A 62 14.49 7.72 6.89
N GLN A 63 15.16 8.68 7.52
CA GLN A 63 15.33 8.67 8.98
C GLN A 63 13.99 8.82 9.72
N GLN A 64 13.13 9.74 9.25
CA GLN A 64 11.80 9.93 9.82
C GLN A 64 10.93 8.67 9.66
N PHE A 65 11.02 8.00 8.51
CA PHE A 65 10.33 6.76 8.23
C PHE A 65 10.79 5.62 9.15
N ILE A 66 12.10 5.45 9.35
CA ILE A 66 12.65 4.46 10.29
C ILE A 66 12.14 4.75 11.72
N ALA A 67 12.21 6.01 12.16
CA ALA A 67 11.71 6.40 13.48
C ALA A 67 10.21 6.14 13.63
N PHE A 68 9.42 6.36 12.58
CA PHE A 68 8.01 6.01 12.53
C PHE A 68 7.79 4.50 12.69
N LYS A 69 8.49 3.66 11.92
CA LYS A 69 8.34 2.20 12.00
C LYS A 69 8.75 1.65 13.37
N LEU A 70 9.77 2.21 14.01
CA LEU A 70 10.14 1.86 15.39
C LEU A 70 9.04 2.17 16.40
N LYS A 71 8.39 3.34 16.29
CA LYS A 71 7.24 3.69 17.16
C LYS A 71 6.05 2.77 16.96
N VAL A 72 5.79 2.36 15.72
CA VAL A 72 4.74 1.38 15.42
C VAL A 72 5.08 0.03 16.06
N ALA A 73 6.33 -0.42 15.94
CA ALA A 73 6.78 -1.67 16.57
C ALA A 73 6.55 -1.66 18.08
N ASP A 74 6.99 -0.59 18.75
CA ASP A 74 6.83 -0.39 20.19
C ASP A 74 5.36 -0.36 20.61
N ALA A 75 4.51 0.33 19.84
CA ALA A 75 3.08 0.38 20.10
C ALA A 75 2.38 -0.99 19.98
N MET A 76 2.79 -1.80 18.99
CA MET A 76 2.28 -3.16 18.81
C MET A 76 2.75 -4.09 19.93
N GLU A 77 4.01 -3.98 20.36
CA GLU A 77 4.55 -4.76 21.48
C GLU A 77 3.78 -4.48 22.79
N HIS A 78 3.38 -3.23 23.00
CA HIS A 78 2.56 -2.81 24.14
C HIS A 78 1.04 -3.02 23.94
N GLY A 79 0.62 -3.56 22.80
CA GLY A 79 -0.78 -3.90 22.50
C GLY A 79 -1.71 -2.69 22.31
N TYR A 80 -1.19 -1.51 21.97
CA TYR A 80 -2.01 -0.31 21.78
C TYR A 80 -3.01 -0.46 20.62
N ASP A 81 -2.68 -1.25 19.61
CA ASP A 81 -3.54 -1.63 18.48
C ASP A 81 -4.74 -2.49 18.89
N THR A 82 -4.74 -3.06 20.09
CA THR A 82 -5.81 -3.94 20.58
C THR A 82 -6.80 -3.24 21.50
N THR A 83 -6.50 -2.01 21.94
CA THR A 83 -7.34 -1.24 22.87
C THR A 83 -8.73 -0.95 22.29
N ILE A 84 -9.73 -0.77 23.16
CA ILE A 84 -11.10 -0.44 22.74
C ILE A 84 -11.12 0.87 21.96
N ALA A 85 -10.46 1.91 22.51
CA ALA A 85 -10.38 3.22 21.88
C ALA A 85 -9.80 3.15 20.45
N PHE A 86 -8.71 2.41 20.25
CA PHE A 86 -8.12 2.22 18.93
C PHE A 86 -9.08 1.52 17.96
N ARG A 87 -9.78 0.46 18.40
CA ARG A 87 -10.75 -0.26 17.55
C ARG A 87 -11.93 0.62 17.15
N GLU A 88 -12.42 1.44 18.08
CA GLU A 88 -13.52 2.38 17.83
C GLU A 88 -13.09 3.46 16.83
N GLU A 89 -11.91 4.05 17.00
CA GLU A 89 -11.36 5.04 16.07
C GLU A 89 -11.13 4.45 14.67
N LEU A 90 -10.52 3.26 14.59
CA LEU A 90 -10.30 2.54 13.34
C LEU A 90 -11.62 2.20 12.63
N SER A 91 -12.65 1.82 13.38
CA SER A 91 -13.99 1.59 12.84
C SER A 91 -14.58 2.88 12.27
N GLY A 92 -14.41 4.01 12.96
CA GLY A 92 -14.83 5.32 12.49
C GLY A 92 -14.18 5.71 11.16
N TYR A 93 -12.85 5.57 11.04
CA TYR A 93 -12.14 5.86 9.79
C TYR A 93 -12.61 4.97 8.63
N ARG A 94 -12.84 3.68 8.89
CA ARG A 94 -13.38 2.76 7.88
C ARG A 94 -14.76 3.19 7.39
N GLN A 95 -15.64 3.62 8.29
CA GLN A 95 -16.97 4.12 7.93
C GLN A 95 -16.87 5.39 7.07
N GLN A 96 -16.03 6.34 7.45
CA GLN A 96 -15.83 7.58 6.69
C GLN A 96 -15.30 7.32 5.27
N LEU A 97 -14.33 6.41 5.14
CA LEU A 97 -13.80 6.02 3.84
C LEU A 97 -14.87 5.31 2.99
N ALA A 98 -15.62 4.39 3.58
CA ALA A 98 -16.67 3.64 2.87
C ALA A 98 -17.78 4.56 2.32
N GLN A 99 -18.16 5.61 3.05
CA GLN A 99 -19.19 6.56 2.60
C GLN A 99 -18.87 7.18 1.24
N THR A 100 -17.59 7.48 0.96
CA THR A 100 -17.18 8.07 -0.33
C THR A 100 -17.43 7.12 -1.51
N TRP A 101 -17.35 5.80 -1.26
CA TRP A 101 -17.54 4.77 -2.29
C TRP A 101 -18.99 4.29 -2.43
N LEU A 102 -19.84 4.52 -1.42
CA LEU A 102 -21.24 4.10 -1.41
C LEU A 102 -22.18 5.10 -2.10
N ILE A 103 -21.70 6.30 -2.46
CA ILE A 103 -22.48 7.32 -3.14
C ILE A 103 -22.39 7.10 -4.65
N ASP A 104 -23.52 6.77 -5.27
CA ASP A 104 -23.65 6.72 -6.72
C ASP A 104 -23.31 8.10 -7.32
N PRO A 105 -22.26 8.19 -8.18
CA PRO A 105 -21.83 9.46 -8.76
C PRO A 105 -22.93 10.15 -9.58
N ASP A 106 -23.82 9.39 -10.23
CA ASP A 106 -24.89 9.93 -11.07
C ASP A 106 -25.99 10.61 -10.22
N ILE A 107 -26.31 10.00 -9.06
CA ILE A 107 -27.25 10.57 -8.09
C ILE A 107 -26.69 11.88 -7.50
N LYS A 108 -25.39 11.90 -7.18
CA LYS A 108 -24.70 13.07 -6.64
C LYS A 108 -24.71 14.23 -7.63
N GLU A 109 -24.34 14.00 -8.89
CA GLU A 109 -24.30 15.04 -9.92
C GLU A 109 -25.70 15.60 -10.23
N LYS A 110 -26.71 14.72 -10.33
CA LYS A 110 -28.10 15.14 -10.53
C LYS A 110 -28.62 16.01 -9.38
N THR A 111 -28.24 15.69 -8.15
CA THR A 111 -28.60 16.49 -6.96
C THR A 111 -27.90 17.85 -6.98
N LEU A 112 -26.61 17.88 -7.34
CA LEU A 112 -25.84 19.12 -7.44
C LEU A 112 -26.40 20.06 -8.52
N LYS A 113 -26.74 19.54 -9.71
CA LYS A 113 -27.38 20.32 -10.78
C LYS A 113 -28.72 20.89 -10.35
N LYS A 114 -29.56 20.10 -9.67
CA LYS A 114 -30.84 20.58 -9.13
C LYS A 114 -30.67 21.70 -8.10
N ALA A 115 -29.66 21.60 -7.23
CA ALA A 115 -29.37 22.64 -6.24
C ALA A 115 -28.81 23.92 -6.88
N TYR A 116 -28.00 23.79 -7.93
CA TYR A 116 -27.44 24.92 -8.68
C TYR A 116 -28.49 25.65 -9.53
N HIS A 117 -29.46 24.94 -10.08
CA HIS A 117 -30.54 25.51 -10.90
C HIS A 117 -31.76 26.02 -10.10
N ARG A 118 -31.65 26.06 -8.76
CA ARG A 118 -32.69 26.55 -7.86
C ARG A 118 -32.34 27.95 -7.37
#